data_AF-A0A2A3J2V3-F1
#
_entry.id   AF-A0A2A3J2V3-F1
#
_cell.length_a   1.000
_cell.length_b   1.000
_cell.length_c   1.000
_cell.angle_alpha   90.00
_cell.angle_beta   90.00
_cell.angle_gamma   90.00
#
_symmetry.space_group_name_H-M   'P 1'
#
loop_
_entity.id
_entity.type
_entity.pdbx_description
1 polymer ?
#
loop_
_entity_poly.entity_id
_entity_poly.type
_entity_poly.pdbx_seq_one_letter_code
_entity_poly.pdbx_strand_id
1 'polypeptide(L)'
;MSTMRATTVSCPNCGRINRVPVAAEGRPKCGHCKQPLPWMVDAGDDDFTEVAERADIPVVVDLWATWCGPCRMVSPALEKVATDLAGRIELVKVDIDKNPRLSRRFEVQAVPTLLVLDQGETVAQQVGATRPRSAPVGGTVDHGPGRAIRMTLHADPHLALVRPVQPLTPEGCQECLLLGSPWVHLRLCLTCGHVGCCDSSPNKHARRHAAADAHPIVQSFQPGEEWRWCYVHEAFV
;
A
#
# COMPACT_ATOMS: atom_id res chain seq x y z
N MET A 1 -17.15 30.90 -7.38
CA MET A 1 -17.74 29.59 -7.75
C MET A 1 -16.58 28.66 -8.08
N SER A 2 -16.11 27.88 -7.10
CA SER A 2 -15.02 26.93 -7.32
C SER A 2 -15.52 25.86 -8.30
N THR A 3 -14.83 25.68 -9.42
CA THR A 3 -15.14 24.61 -10.36
C THR A 3 -14.97 23.28 -9.64
N MET A 4 -16.06 22.52 -9.44
CA MET A 4 -16.00 21.18 -8.86
C MET A 4 -15.04 20.33 -9.68
N ARG A 5 -13.88 19.99 -9.10
CA ARG A 5 -12.93 19.07 -9.73
C ARG A 5 -13.59 17.69 -9.76
N ALA A 6 -13.32 16.93 -10.82
CA ALA A 6 -13.85 15.59 -10.97
C ALA A 6 -12.80 14.68 -11.61
N THR A 7 -12.77 13.44 -11.17
CA THR A 7 -12.00 12.35 -11.78
C THR A 7 -12.87 11.55 -12.73
N THR A 8 -12.24 10.82 -13.65
CA THR A 8 -12.93 9.93 -14.58
C THR A 8 -12.65 8.49 -14.21
N VAL A 9 -13.69 7.70 -13.96
CA VAL A 9 -13.59 6.30 -13.56
C VAL A 9 -14.37 5.39 -14.51
N SER A 10 -13.78 4.25 -14.88
CA SER A 10 -14.51 3.19 -15.58
C SER A 10 -15.26 2.34 -14.57
N CYS A 11 -16.55 2.10 -14.79
CA CYS A 11 -17.35 1.26 -13.92
C CYS A 11 -16.86 -0.20 -14.01
N PRO A 12 -16.43 -0.84 -12.90
CA PRO A 12 -15.95 -2.21 -12.92
C PRO A 12 -17.06 -3.23 -13.29
N ASN A 13 -18.33 -2.86 -13.12
CA ASN A 13 -19.46 -3.73 -13.42
C ASN A 13 -19.91 -3.69 -14.89
N CYS A 14 -19.97 -2.50 -15.52
CA CYS A 14 -20.52 -2.36 -16.88
C CYS A 14 -19.60 -1.64 -17.88
N GLY A 15 -18.39 -1.24 -17.47
CA GLY A 15 -17.41 -0.56 -18.33
C GLY A 15 -17.76 0.89 -18.67
N ARG A 16 -18.91 1.43 -18.24
CA ARG A 16 -19.27 2.82 -18.53
C ARG A 16 -18.29 3.77 -17.84
N ILE A 17 -17.79 4.73 -18.60
CA ILE A 17 -16.99 5.84 -18.07
C ILE A 17 -17.90 6.84 -17.36
N ASN A 18 -17.58 7.17 -16.11
CA ASN A 18 -18.31 8.10 -15.25
C ASN A 18 -17.38 9.22 -14.79
N ARG A 19 -17.91 10.44 -14.66
CA ARG A 19 -17.24 11.51 -13.92
C ARG A 19 -17.67 11.43 -12.46
N VAL A 20 -16.70 11.35 -11.57
CA VAL A 20 -16.89 11.29 -10.11
C VAL A 20 -16.30 12.57 -9.53
N PRO A 21 -17.06 13.35 -8.75
CA PRO A 21 -16.53 14.56 -8.12
C PRO A 21 -15.40 14.22 -7.15
N VAL A 22 -14.47 15.16 -6.93
CA VAL A 22 -13.39 14.94 -5.94
C VAL A 22 -13.89 14.93 -4.50
N ALA A 23 -15.03 15.56 -4.24
CA ALA A 23 -15.72 15.59 -2.95
C ALA A 23 -17.23 15.69 -3.21
N ALA A 24 -18.03 14.93 -2.47
CA ALA A 24 -19.49 14.99 -2.52
C ALA A 24 -20.10 14.33 -1.27
N GLU A 25 -21.37 14.62 -1.01
CA GLU A 25 -22.14 13.83 -0.05
C GLU A 25 -22.44 12.43 -0.61
N GLY A 26 -22.46 11.45 0.29
CA GLY A 26 -22.77 10.07 0.00
C GLY A 26 -21.62 9.30 -0.65
N ARG A 27 -21.94 8.51 -1.68
CA ARG A 27 -20.97 7.65 -2.36
C ARG A 27 -21.25 7.55 -3.85
N PRO A 28 -20.22 7.58 -4.71
CA PRO A 28 -20.40 7.62 -6.15
C PRO A 28 -20.99 6.31 -6.66
N LYS A 29 -21.92 6.43 -7.60
CA LYS A 29 -22.57 5.32 -8.28
C LYS A 29 -22.49 5.51 -9.78
N CYS A 30 -22.47 4.39 -10.51
CA CYS A 30 -22.49 4.40 -11.96
C CYS A 30 -23.80 5.05 -12.46
N GLY A 31 -23.70 6.03 -13.34
CA GLY A 31 -24.87 6.68 -13.95
C GLY A 31 -25.73 5.69 -14.75
N HIS A 32 -25.13 4.62 -15.26
CA HIS A 32 -25.81 3.58 -16.05
C HIS A 32 -26.35 2.42 -15.20
N CYS A 33 -25.48 1.59 -14.61
CA CYS A 33 -25.92 0.38 -13.90
C CYS A 33 -26.21 0.59 -12.40
N LYS A 34 -26.00 1.79 -11.88
CA LYS A 34 -26.23 2.19 -10.48
C LYS A 34 -25.37 1.48 -9.43
N GLN A 35 -24.47 0.58 -9.83
CA GLN A 35 -23.50 -0.03 -8.92
C GLN A 35 -22.54 1.01 -8.32
N PRO A 36 -22.04 0.79 -7.10
CA PRO A 36 -21.01 1.63 -6.50
C PRO A 36 -19.78 1.77 -7.42
N LEU A 37 -19.18 2.95 -7.43
CA LEU A 37 -17.92 3.22 -8.13
C LEU A 37 -16.76 3.29 -7.14
N PRO A 38 -15.55 2.92 -7.56
CA PRO A 38 -14.36 3.28 -6.82
C PRO A 38 -14.28 4.80 -6.70
N TRP A 39 -13.90 5.28 -5.52
CA TRP A 39 -13.65 6.69 -5.28
C TRP A 39 -12.17 6.88 -4.96
N MET A 40 -11.43 7.40 -5.94
CA MET A 40 -9.98 7.59 -5.86
C MET A 40 -9.65 8.97 -6.39
N VAL A 41 -9.05 9.82 -5.57
CA VAL A 41 -8.86 11.25 -5.85
C VAL A 41 -7.51 11.73 -5.34
N ASP A 42 -7.00 12.81 -5.93
CA ASP A 42 -5.87 13.54 -5.39
C ASP A 42 -6.38 14.69 -4.52
N ALA A 43 -5.73 14.91 -3.38
CA ALA A 43 -5.97 16.08 -2.52
C ALA A 43 -4.65 16.78 -2.19
N GLY A 44 -4.77 18.01 -1.72
CA GLY A 44 -3.63 18.82 -1.34
C GLY A 44 -3.94 19.81 -0.22
N ASP A 45 -2.93 20.62 0.07
CA ASP A 45 -2.88 21.57 1.17
C ASP A 45 -4.09 22.54 1.24
N ASP A 46 -4.80 22.74 0.12
CA ASP A 46 -5.91 23.69 -0.01
C ASP A 46 -7.31 23.03 0.02
N ASP A 47 -7.42 21.72 -0.26
CA ASP A 47 -8.72 21.03 -0.42
C ASP A 47 -8.86 19.75 0.43
N PHE A 48 -7.84 19.35 1.19
CA PHE A 48 -7.84 18.12 2.00
C PHE A 48 -9.01 18.01 2.98
N THR A 49 -9.42 19.09 3.63
CA THR A 49 -10.56 19.07 4.55
C THR A 49 -11.87 18.73 3.83
N GLU A 50 -12.08 19.28 2.64
CA GLU A 50 -13.27 19.01 1.85
C GLU A 50 -13.27 17.59 1.26
N VAL A 51 -12.11 17.14 0.79
CA VAL A 51 -11.95 15.85 0.12
C VAL A 51 -11.89 14.67 1.09
N ALA A 52 -11.14 14.80 2.20
CA ALA A 52 -10.84 13.67 3.08
C ALA A 52 -11.52 13.76 4.45
N GLU A 53 -11.54 14.93 5.08
CA GLU A 53 -12.01 15.04 6.48
C GLU A 53 -13.52 15.12 6.60
N ARG A 54 -14.19 15.64 5.56
CA ARG A 54 -15.65 15.75 5.49
C ARG A 54 -16.32 14.58 4.75
N ALA A 55 -15.56 13.56 4.39
CA ALA A 55 -16.09 12.41 3.68
C ALA A 55 -17.05 11.60 4.58
N ASP A 56 -18.18 11.17 4.01
CA ASP A 56 -19.19 10.36 4.71
C ASP A 56 -18.76 8.89 4.92
N ILE A 57 -17.67 8.48 4.27
CA ILE A 57 -17.14 7.11 4.32
C ILE A 57 -15.68 7.12 4.77
N PRO A 58 -15.17 6.01 5.35
CA PRO A 58 -13.77 5.92 5.75
C PRO A 58 -12.82 6.24 4.59
N VAL A 59 -11.81 7.05 4.87
CA VAL A 59 -10.83 7.51 3.88
C VAL A 59 -9.48 6.87 4.16
N VAL A 60 -8.92 6.21 3.17
CA VAL A 60 -7.53 5.77 3.18
C VAL A 60 -6.70 6.85 2.50
N VAL A 61 -5.71 7.41 3.19
CA VAL A 61 -4.82 8.44 2.64
C VAL A 61 -3.47 7.82 2.32
N ASP A 62 -3.03 7.93 1.07
CA ASP A 62 -1.69 7.57 0.60
C ASP A 62 -0.82 8.83 0.50
N LEU A 63 0.01 9.07 1.51
CA LEU A 63 1.02 10.13 1.49
C LEU A 63 2.28 9.61 0.80
N TRP A 64 2.50 10.05 -0.44
CA TRP A 64 3.51 9.49 -1.34
C TRP A 64 4.41 10.57 -1.94
N ALA A 65 5.48 10.16 -2.63
CA ALA A 65 6.38 11.06 -3.37
C ALA A 65 6.89 10.41 -4.66
N THR A 66 7.31 11.23 -5.63
CA THR A 66 7.75 10.74 -6.97
C THR A 66 9.06 9.92 -6.94
N TRP A 67 9.93 10.26 -5.98
CA TRP A 67 11.21 9.60 -5.72
C TRP A 67 11.08 8.33 -4.87
N CYS A 68 9.89 8.03 -4.36
CA CYS A 68 9.65 6.90 -3.47
C CYS A 68 9.50 5.58 -4.25
N GLY A 69 10.52 4.72 -4.16
CA GLY A 69 10.49 3.37 -4.73
C GLY A 69 9.34 2.51 -4.19
N PRO A 70 9.19 2.36 -2.86
CA PRO A 70 8.12 1.54 -2.27
C PRO A 70 6.70 2.00 -2.63
N CYS A 71 6.47 3.31 -2.77
CA CYS A 71 5.17 3.87 -3.13
C CYS A 71 4.68 3.32 -4.48
N ARG A 72 5.59 3.08 -5.44
CA ARG A 72 5.25 2.50 -6.76
C ARG A 72 4.62 1.11 -6.66
N MET A 73 4.86 0.37 -5.57
CA MET A 73 4.25 -0.94 -5.32
C MET A 73 2.98 -0.82 -4.47
N VAL A 74 2.98 0.07 -3.49
CA VAL A 74 1.87 0.23 -2.54
C VAL A 74 0.66 0.92 -3.17
N SER A 75 0.86 2.01 -3.93
CA SER A 75 -0.25 2.79 -4.49
C SER A 75 -1.17 1.95 -5.41
N PRO A 76 -0.66 1.11 -6.33
CA PRO A 76 -1.52 0.24 -7.14
C PRO A 76 -2.31 -0.80 -6.32
N ALA A 77 -1.73 -1.29 -5.22
CA ALA A 77 -2.43 -2.20 -4.32
C ALA A 77 -3.59 -1.49 -3.59
N LEU A 78 -3.38 -0.24 -3.16
CA LEU A 78 -4.44 0.58 -2.57
C LEU A 78 -5.56 0.90 -3.57
N GLU A 79 -5.22 1.21 -4.82
CA GLU A 79 -6.21 1.44 -5.89
C GLU A 79 -7.06 0.19 -6.16
N LYS A 80 -6.44 -0.99 -6.10
CA LYS A 80 -7.17 -2.27 -6.17
C LYS A 80 -8.11 -2.45 -4.98
N VAL A 81 -7.65 -2.17 -3.76
CA VAL A 81 -8.51 -2.24 -2.56
C VAL A 81 -9.69 -1.26 -2.67
N ALA A 82 -9.46 -0.03 -3.13
CA ALA A 82 -10.52 0.95 -3.36
C ALA A 82 -11.53 0.50 -4.42
N THR A 83 -11.08 -0.24 -5.42
CA THR A 83 -11.95 -0.86 -6.44
C THR A 83 -12.77 -2.01 -5.84
N ASP A 84 -12.12 -2.94 -5.14
CA ASP A 84 -12.78 -4.12 -4.54
C ASP A 84 -13.76 -3.71 -3.42
N LEU A 85 -13.52 -2.57 -2.77
CA LEU A 85 -14.35 -1.97 -1.72
C LEU A 85 -15.13 -0.72 -2.21
N ALA A 86 -15.44 -0.66 -3.50
CA ALA A 86 -16.17 0.47 -4.10
C ALA A 86 -17.42 0.88 -3.29
N GLY A 87 -17.52 2.19 -3.01
CA GLY A 87 -18.60 2.78 -2.19
C GLY A 87 -18.59 2.40 -0.70
N ARG A 88 -17.49 1.81 -0.21
CA ARG A 88 -17.25 1.56 1.22
C ARG A 88 -16.05 2.32 1.77
N ILE A 89 -15.09 2.67 0.92
CA ILE A 89 -13.96 3.53 1.26
C ILE A 89 -13.72 4.53 0.13
N GLU A 90 -13.04 5.62 0.47
CA GLU A 90 -12.42 6.55 -0.46
C GLU A 90 -10.90 6.45 -0.33
N LEU A 91 -10.17 6.47 -1.46
CA LEU A 91 -8.72 6.55 -1.48
C LEU A 91 -8.30 7.96 -1.89
N VAL A 92 -7.61 8.66 -1.00
CA VAL A 92 -7.07 10.00 -1.23
C VAL A 92 -5.56 9.91 -1.36
N LYS A 93 -5.01 10.39 -2.47
CA LYS A 93 -3.56 10.42 -2.72
C LYS A 93 -3.04 11.83 -2.50
N VAL A 94 -1.96 11.97 -1.74
CA VAL A 94 -1.33 13.25 -1.43
C VAL A 94 0.15 13.17 -1.73
N ASP A 95 0.60 13.98 -2.70
CA ASP A 95 2.03 14.15 -3.02
C ASP A 95 2.67 15.07 -1.96
N ILE A 96 3.50 14.51 -1.08
CA ILE A 96 4.06 15.26 0.04
C ILE A 96 5.07 16.34 -0.38
N ASP A 97 5.68 16.22 -1.57
CA ASP A 97 6.62 17.22 -2.08
C ASP A 97 5.88 18.52 -2.44
N LYS A 98 4.63 18.39 -2.89
CA LYS A 98 3.76 19.51 -3.26
C LYS A 98 2.93 20.06 -2.11
N ASN A 99 2.82 19.32 -1.01
CA ASN A 99 1.89 19.60 0.08
C ASN A 99 2.60 19.63 1.46
N PRO A 100 3.51 20.60 1.69
CA PRO A 100 4.31 20.65 2.91
C PRO A 100 3.51 20.95 4.18
N ARG A 101 2.32 21.56 4.09
CA ARG A 101 1.47 21.76 5.30
C ARG A 101 0.91 20.43 5.77
N LEU A 102 0.36 19.61 4.87
CA LEU A 102 -0.13 18.26 5.19
C LEU A 102 1.01 17.35 5.64
N SER A 103 2.17 17.39 4.97
CA SER A 103 3.36 16.62 5.38
C SER A 103 3.77 16.91 6.83
N ARG A 104 3.83 18.19 7.23
CA ARG A 104 4.11 18.57 8.63
C ARG A 104 2.97 18.20 9.58
N ARG A 105 1.72 18.44 9.17
CA ARG A 105 0.54 18.19 10.01
C ARG A 105 0.40 16.71 10.39
N PHE A 106 0.69 15.81 9.45
CA PHE A 106 0.66 14.36 9.68
C PHE A 106 2.03 13.78 10.08
N GLU A 107 2.99 14.65 10.39
CA GLU A 107 4.34 14.29 10.86
C GLU A 107 5.02 13.24 9.96
N VAL A 108 4.95 13.43 8.63
CA VAL A 108 5.46 12.46 7.66
C VAL A 108 6.99 12.41 7.73
N GLN A 109 7.52 11.38 8.39
CA GLN A 109 8.97 11.12 8.50
C GLN A 109 9.50 10.27 7.33
N ALA A 110 8.64 9.44 6.73
CA ALA A 110 9.00 8.56 5.61
C ALA A 110 7.77 8.28 4.73
N VAL A 111 8.01 7.93 3.47
CA VAL A 111 6.97 7.57 2.50
C VAL A 111 7.11 6.12 2.01
N PRO A 112 5.99 5.42 1.70
CA PRO A 112 4.61 5.90 1.86
C PRO A 112 4.23 6.01 3.34
N THR A 113 3.42 7.00 3.71
CA THR A 113 2.70 7.02 4.99
C THR A 113 1.22 6.84 4.69
N LEU A 114 0.61 5.83 5.31
CA LEU A 114 -0.79 5.51 5.12
C LEU A 114 -1.58 5.97 6.34
N LEU A 115 -2.68 6.69 6.11
CA LEU A 115 -3.63 7.05 7.16
C LEU A 115 -4.98 6.41 6.87
N VAL A 116 -5.72 6.12 7.94
CA VAL A 116 -7.16 5.87 7.85
C VAL A 116 -7.85 6.96 8.64
N LEU A 117 -8.70 7.72 7.95
CA LEU A 117 -9.58 8.72 8.55
C LEU A 117 -10.99 8.15 8.64
N ASP A 118 -11.65 8.41 9.76
CA ASP A 118 -13.08 8.19 9.93
C ASP A 118 -13.70 9.48 10.47
N GLN A 119 -14.62 10.09 9.73
CA GLN A 119 -15.25 11.37 10.08
C GLN A 119 -14.23 12.49 10.43
N GLY A 120 -13.10 12.51 9.72
CA GLY A 120 -12.02 13.48 9.90
C GLY A 120 -11.03 13.17 11.03
N GLU A 121 -11.25 12.10 11.81
CA GLU A 121 -10.31 11.65 12.84
C GLU A 121 -9.36 10.58 12.30
N THR A 122 -8.06 10.68 12.61
CA THR A 122 -7.08 9.65 12.26
C THR A 122 -7.23 8.45 13.19
N VAL A 123 -7.82 7.36 12.69
CA VAL A 123 -8.03 6.12 13.45
C VAL A 123 -6.89 5.11 13.30
N ALA A 124 -6.08 5.23 12.25
CA ALA A 124 -4.87 4.44 12.07
C ALA A 124 -3.81 5.19 11.25
N GLN A 125 -2.54 4.95 11.56
CA GLN A 125 -1.41 5.47 10.80
C GLN A 125 -0.32 4.40 10.69
N GLN A 126 0.22 4.23 9.49
CA GLN A 126 1.36 3.38 9.20
C GLN A 126 2.42 4.16 8.44
N VAL A 127 3.63 4.23 8.98
CA VAL A 127 4.77 4.88 8.34
C VAL A 127 5.63 3.82 7.64
N GLY A 128 5.91 4.03 6.36
CA GLY A 128 6.68 3.12 5.53
C GLY A 128 5.88 1.91 5.04
N ALA A 129 6.52 1.14 4.14
CA ALA A 129 5.94 -0.06 3.55
C ALA A 129 5.97 -1.30 4.47
N THR A 130 6.59 -1.18 5.65
CA THR A 130 6.56 -2.20 6.71
C THR A 130 5.15 -2.40 7.24
N ARG A 131 4.73 -3.66 7.43
CA ARG A 131 3.50 -4.00 8.18
C ARG A 131 3.47 -3.29 9.54
N PRO A 132 2.27 -2.99 10.07
CA PRO A 132 2.14 -2.68 11.48
C PRO A 132 2.68 -3.89 12.25
N ARG A 133 3.59 -3.62 13.20
CA ARG A 133 3.96 -4.60 14.22
C ARG A 133 2.65 -5.05 14.84
N SER A 134 2.32 -6.34 14.75
CA SER A 134 1.14 -6.91 15.40
C SER A 134 1.29 -6.70 16.91
N ALA A 135 0.74 -5.58 17.41
CA ALA A 135 0.52 -5.43 18.83
C ALA A 135 -0.46 -6.53 19.26
N PRO A 136 -0.22 -7.21 20.39
CA PRO A 136 -1.18 -8.18 20.90
C PRO A 136 -2.48 -7.43 21.22
N VAL A 137 -3.56 -7.77 20.51
CA VAL A 137 -4.92 -7.32 20.84
C VAL A 137 -5.33 -8.04 22.12
N GLY A 138 -4.94 -7.45 23.25
CA GLY A 138 -5.39 -7.77 24.59
C GLY A 138 -5.94 -6.52 25.23
N GLY A 139 -7.11 -6.08 24.78
CA GLY A 139 -7.83 -4.93 25.31
C GLY A 139 -9.25 -4.93 24.80
N THR A 140 -10.17 -5.47 25.59
CA THR A 140 -11.61 -5.37 25.33
C THR A 140 -12.03 -3.92 25.52
N VAL A 141 -12.31 -3.22 24.43
CA VAL A 141 -13.14 -2.03 24.46
C VAL A 141 -14.52 -2.47 24.00
N ASP A 142 -15.48 -2.44 24.92
CA ASP A 142 -16.88 -2.73 24.64
C ASP A 142 -17.40 -1.65 23.68
N HIS A 143 -17.73 -2.07 22.46
CA HIS A 143 -18.50 -1.27 21.52
C HIS A 143 -19.76 -2.06 21.27
N GLY A 144 -20.91 -1.44 21.58
CA GLY A 144 -22.25 -1.99 21.38
C GLY A 144 -22.53 -2.46 19.95
N PRO A 145 -23.74 -2.94 19.65
CA PRO A 145 -24.00 -3.87 18.55
C PRO A 145 -23.96 -3.19 17.17
N GLY A 146 -22.76 -2.88 16.69
CA GLY A 146 -22.42 -2.49 15.34
C GLY A 146 -21.65 -3.63 14.67
N ARG A 147 -22.19 -4.14 13.57
CA ARG A 147 -21.69 -5.26 12.76
C ARG A 147 -20.19 -5.10 12.44
N ALA A 148 -19.32 -5.72 13.23
CA ALA A 148 -17.91 -5.88 12.92
C ALA A 148 -17.77 -6.69 11.62
N ILE A 149 -17.24 -6.05 10.58
CA ILE A 149 -16.83 -6.74 9.37
C ILE A 149 -15.56 -7.51 9.72
N ARG A 150 -15.69 -8.77 10.15
CA ARG A 150 -14.55 -9.68 10.33
C ARG A 150 -13.91 -9.93 8.95
N MET A 151 -12.91 -9.13 8.61
CA MET A 151 -11.93 -9.52 7.59
C MET A 151 -11.05 -10.62 8.21
N THR A 152 -11.37 -11.88 7.93
CA THR A 152 -10.39 -12.96 8.09
C THR A 152 -9.31 -12.79 7.03
N LEU A 153 -8.27 -12.01 7.37
CA LEU A 153 -6.99 -12.02 6.67
C LEU A 153 -6.43 -13.43 6.79
N HIS A 154 -6.54 -14.21 5.71
CA HIS A 154 -5.89 -15.51 5.66
C HIS A 154 -4.38 -15.27 5.57
N ALA A 155 -3.61 -15.82 6.50
CA ALA A 155 -2.16 -15.76 6.45
C ALA A 155 -1.67 -16.37 5.12
N ASP A 156 -0.67 -15.74 4.50
CA ASP A 156 -0.11 -16.24 3.24
C ASP A 156 0.40 -17.68 3.43
N PRO A 157 -0.12 -18.66 2.68
CA PRO A 157 0.28 -20.07 2.82
C PRO A 157 1.78 -20.30 2.61
N HIS A 158 2.45 -19.44 1.84
CA HIS A 158 3.90 -19.54 1.60
C HIS A 158 4.74 -19.19 2.82
N LEU A 159 4.17 -18.60 3.88
CA LEU A 159 4.86 -18.46 5.16
C LEU A 159 5.28 -19.83 5.73
N ALA A 160 4.62 -20.93 5.34
CA ALA A 160 5.03 -22.28 5.69
C ALA A 160 6.40 -22.69 5.13
N LEU A 161 6.96 -21.95 4.16
CA LEU A 161 8.28 -22.19 3.58
C LEU A 161 9.40 -21.44 4.32
N VAL A 162 9.07 -20.48 5.18
CA VAL A 162 10.05 -19.68 5.93
C VAL A 162 10.81 -20.55 6.93
N ARG A 163 12.13 -20.40 6.97
CA ARG A 163 13.05 -21.08 7.89
C ARG A 163 14.03 -20.07 8.50
N PRO A 164 14.63 -20.35 9.66
CA PRO A 164 15.82 -19.65 10.10
C PRO A 164 16.94 -19.91 9.09
N VAL A 165 17.38 -18.86 8.40
CA VAL A 165 18.43 -18.93 7.37
C VAL A 165 19.53 -17.93 7.68
N GLN A 166 20.75 -18.24 7.25
CA GLN A 166 21.85 -17.28 7.21
C GLN A 166 22.03 -16.80 5.77
N PRO A 167 22.42 -15.53 5.54
CA PRO A 167 22.74 -15.06 4.20
C PRO A 167 23.94 -15.83 3.64
N LEU A 168 23.78 -16.47 2.49
CA LEU A 168 24.86 -17.21 1.82
C LEU A 168 25.97 -16.26 1.31
N THR A 169 25.59 -15.03 0.98
CA THR A 169 26.51 -13.96 0.56
C THR A 169 26.19 -12.68 1.32
N PRO A 170 26.70 -12.53 2.57
CA PRO A 170 26.40 -11.36 3.39
C PRO A 170 26.95 -10.05 2.80
N GLU A 171 27.90 -10.12 1.86
CA GLU A 171 28.50 -8.96 1.20
C GLU A 171 27.59 -8.35 0.12
N GLY A 172 26.62 -9.10 -0.41
CA GLY A 172 25.80 -8.58 -1.51
C GLY A 172 25.00 -9.63 -2.28
N CYS A 173 24.46 -9.20 -3.42
CA CYS A 173 23.78 -10.10 -4.35
C CYS A 173 24.80 -11.06 -4.97
N GLN A 174 24.61 -12.36 -4.74
CA GLN A 174 25.55 -13.41 -5.12
C GLN A 174 25.97 -13.31 -6.59
N GLU A 175 25.01 -13.13 -7.49
CA GLU A 175 25.28 -13.09 -8.92
C GLU A 175 25.79 -11.72 -9.37
N CYS A 176 25.32 -10.61 -8.79
CA CYS A 176 25.85 -9.31 -9.15
C CYS A 176 27.33 -9.17 -8.77
N LEU A 177 27.74 -9.76 -7.64
CA LEU A 177 29.15 -9.84 -7.23
C LEU A 177 29.98 -10.61 -8.27
N LEU A 178 29.50 -11.76 -8.75
CA LEU A 178 30.17 -12.54 -9.78
C LEU A 178 30.26 -11.79 -11.12
N LEU A 179 29.22 -11.04 -11.46
CA LEU A 179 29.13 -10.29 -12.72
C LEU A 179 29.80 -8.91 -12.67
N GLY A 180 30.30 -8.47 -11.50
CA GLY A 180 30.79 -7.09 -11.31
C GLY A 180 29.72 -6.02 -11.61
N SER A 181 28.45 -6.36 -11.41
CA SER A 181 27.32 -5.49 -11.76
C SER A 181 26.77 -4.75 -10.54
N PRO A 182 26.24 -3.52 -10.70
CA PRO A 182 25.63 -2.79 -9.59
C PRO A 182 24.25 -3.35 -9.22
N TRP A 183 23.78 -2.98 -8.03
CA TRP A 183 22.41 -3.22 -7.56
C TRP A 183 21.89 -2.01 -6.77
N VAL A 184 20.58 -1.96 -6.57
CA VAL A 184 19.92 -0.90 -5.78
C VAL A 184 19.72 -1.38 -4.34
N HIS A 185 18.92 -2.43 -4.12
CA HIS A 185 18.67 -3.02 -2.80
C HIS A 185 18.75 -4.54 -2.85
N LEU A 186 18.94 -5.15 -1.68
CA LEU A 186 19.11 -6.59 -1.51
C LEU A 186 17.91 -7.24 -0.82
N ARG A 187 17.71 -8.53 -1.12
CA ARG A 187 16.65 -9.38 -0.60
C ARG A 187 17.26 -10.70 -0.14
N LEU A 188 16.93 -11.11 1.08
CA LEU A 188 17.31 -12.40 1.64
C LEU A 188 16.17 -13.39 1.46
N CYS A 189 16.40 -14.49 0.75
CA CYS A 189 15.46 -15.58 0.63
C CYS A 189 15.30 -16.31 1.97
N LEU A 190 14.09 -16.32 2.52
CA LEU A 190 13.81 -16.96 3.81
C LEU A 190 13.59 -18.47 3.73
N THR A 191 13.72 -19.05 2.53
CA THR A 191 13.68 -20.52 2.35
C THR A 191 15.08 -21.13 2.39
N CYS A 192 16.08 -20.49 1.76
CA CYS A 192 17.42 -21.06 1.59
C CYS A 192 18.60 -20.14 1.94
N GLY A 193 18.38 -18.86 2.24
CA GLY A 193 19.45 -17.91 2.57
C GLY A 193 20.13 -17.21 1.39
N HIS A 194 19.68 -17.46 0.15
CA HIS A 194 20.19 -16.74 -1.02
C HIS A 194 19.97 -15.23 -0.90
N VAL A 195 20.97 -14.42 -1.26
CA VAL A 195 20.86 -12.96 -1.31
C VAL A 195 20.84 -12.49 -2.77
N GLY A 196 19.72 -11.89 -3.18
CA GLY A 196 19.50 -11.42 -4.54
C GLY A 196 19.19 -9.91 -4.60
N CYS A 197 19.44 -9.28 -5.75
CA CYS A 197 19.10 -7.88 -5.97
C CYS A 197 17.60 -7.70 -6.31
N CYS A 198 17.03 -6.57 -5.88
CA CYS A 198 15.60 -6.27 -6.00
C CYS A 198 15.14 -5.99 -7.45
N ASP A 199 13.84 -5.86 -7.64
CA ASP A 199 13.20 -5.66 -8.96
C ASP A 199 13.53 -4.31 -9.62
N SER A 200 13.98 -3.32 -8.82
CA SER A 200 14.50 -2.04 -9.31
C SER A 200 15.97 -2.11 -9.72
N SER A 201 16.67 -3.21 -9.41
CA SER A 201 18.04 -3.43 -9.88
C SER A 201 18.04 -3.95 -11.32
N PRO A 202 19.08 -3.70 -12.12
CA PRO A 202 19.11 -4.11 -13.53
C PRO A 202 18.86 -5.61 -13.74
N ASN A 203 19.38 -6.43 -12.82
CA ASN A 203 19.37 -7.89 -12.96
C ASN A 203 18.20 -8.61 -12.27
N LYS A 204 17.55 -8.02 -11.26
CA LYS A 204 16.37 -8.59 -10.59
C LYS A 204 16.54 -10.05 -10.10
N HIS A 205 17.71 -10.37 -9.54
CA HIS A 205 18.06 -11.74 -9.15
C HIS A 205 17.10 -12.35 -8.13
N ALA A 206 16.61 -11.57 -7.16
CA ALA A 206 15.69 -12.08 -6.14
C ALA A 206 14.38 -12.64 -6.73
N ARG A 207 13.78 -11.94 -7.71
CA ARG A 207 12.57 -12.42 -8.41
C ARG A 207 12.86 -13.65 -9.26
N ARG A 208 14.01 -13.68 -9.95
CA ARG A 208 14.41 -14.85 -10.75
C ARG A 208 14.62 -16.08 -9.88
N HIS A 209 15.30 -15.93 -8.76
CA HIS A 209 15.47 -16.97 -7.76
C HIS A 209 14.11 -17.47 -7.24
N ALA A 210 13.21 -16.56 -6.85
CA ALA A 210 11.89 -16.93 -6.36
C ALA A 210 11.09 -17.77 -7.38
N ALA A 211 11.17 -17.42 -8.67
CA ALA A 211 10.49 -18.15 -9.74
C ALA A 211 11.16 -19.48 -10.11
N ALA A 212 12.50 -19.53 -10.15
CA ALA A 212 13.26 -20.70 -10.56
C ALA A 212 13.23 -21.80 -9.50
N ASP A 213 13.35 -21.42 -8.22
CA ASP A 213 13.54 -22.35 -7.11
C ASP A 213 12.27 -22.54 -6.26
N ALA A 214 11.15 -21.92 -6.66
CA ALA A 214 9.91 -21.90 -5.88
C ALA A 214 10.13 -21.41 -4.44
N HIS A 215 10.91 -20.35 -4.29
CA HIS A 215 11.24 -19.69 -3.03
C HIS A 215 10.58 -18.30 -2.93
N PRO A 216 9.28 -18.25 -2.64
CA PRO A 216 8.47 -17.05 -2.84
C PRO A 216 8.70 -15.97 -1.80
N ILE A 217 9.16 -16.32 -0.59
CA ILE A 217 9.28 -15.37 0.52
C ILE A 217 10.72 -14.86 0.68
N VAL A 218 10.86 -13.54 0.58
CA VAL A 218 12.09 -12.82 0.89
C VAL A 218 11.89 -11.83 2.04
N GLN A 219 12.96 -11.52 2.77
CA GLN A 219 13.05 -10.37 3.67
C GLN A 219 13.92 -9.28 3.03
N SER A 220 13.69 -8.02 3.40
CA SER A 220 14.68 -6.99 3.11
C SER A 220 16.03 -7.35 3.71
N PHE A 221 17.09 -7.17 2.94
CA PHE A 221 18.46 -7.28 3.42
C PHE A 221 19.11 -5.90 3.41
N GLN A 222 18.41 -4.92 3.98
CA GLN A 222 18.90 -3.56 4.19
C GLN A 222 18.99 -3.29 5.70
N PRO A 223 19.98 -2.51 6.17
CA PRO A 223 20.11 -2.20 7.59
C PRO A 223 18.83 -1.57 8.15
N GLY A 224 18.29 -2.16 9.22
CA GLY A 224 17.10 -1.64 9.92
C GLY A 224 15.75 -1.98 9.27
N GLU A 225 15.73 -2.75 8.18
CA GLU A 225 14.50 -3.17 7.52
C GLU A 225 14.16 -4.65 7.79
N GLU A 226 12.97 -4.92 8.34
CA GLU A 226 12.53 -6.28 8.70
C GLU A 226 11.31 -6.77 7.88
N TRP A 227 10.88 -6.01 6.88
CA TRP A 227 9.71 -6.37 6.09
C TRP A 227 9.97 -7.59 5.20
N ARG A 228 8.91 -8.34 4.92
CA ARG A 228 8.95 -9.53 4.05
C ARG A 228 7.97 -9.40 2.90
N TRP A 229 8.28 -10.05 1.79
CA TRP A 229 7.50 -10.02 0.55
C TRP A 229 7.32 -11.42 -0.02
N CYS A 230 6.10 -11.70 -0.49
CA CYS A 230 5.78 -12.89 -1.26
C CYS A 230 5.74 -12.54 -2.74
N TYR A 231 6.65 -13.09 -3.53
CA TYR A 231 6.68 -12.91 -4.98
C TYR A 231 5.51 -13.56 -5.70
N VAL A 232 4.87 -14.58 -5.11
CA VAL A 232 3.71 -15.25 -5.72
C VAL A 232 2.44 -14.43 -5.56
N HIS A 233 2.20 -13.85 -4.38
CA HIS A 233 1.02 -13.01 -4.13
C HIS A 233 1.25 -11.52 -4.36
N GLU A 234 2.48 -11.13 -4.70
CA GLU A 234 2.89 -9.72 -4.88
C GLU A 234 2.44 -8.86 -3.68
N ALA A 235 2.71 -9.36 -2.46
CA ALA A 235 2.20 -8.76 -1.23
C ALA A 235 3.18 -8.91 -0.05
N PHE A 236 3.06 -8.01 0.94
CA PHE A 236 3.84 -8.06 2.17
C PHE A 236 3.39 -9.21 3.10
N VAL A 237 4.36 -10.00 3.57
CA VAL A 237 4.14 -11.19 4.45
C VAL A 237 4.71 -11.09 5.86
#